data_AF-A0A3E0MWC9-F1
#
_entry.id   AF-A0A3E0MWC9-F1
#
_cell.length_a   1.000
_cell.length_b   1.000
_cell.length_c   1.000
_cell.angle_alpha   90.00
_cell.angle_beta   90.00
_cell.angle_gamma   90.00
#
_symmetry.space_group_name_H-M   'P 1'
#
loop_
_entity.id
_entity.type
_entity.pdbx_description
1 polymer ?
#
loop_
_entity_poly.entity_id
_entity_poly.type
_entity_poly.pdbx_seq_one_letter_code
_entity_poly.pdbx_strand_id
1 'polypeptide(L)'
;MSDEILDEITASEYKYGFTTDIESDKVPPGLNEDVIRLISAKKNEPEWMLEWRLDAFRTWSEMIEPEWPNVTYEKPDFQAISYYSAPKQKKTLDSLDEVDPELLKTFEKLGISLDEQKRLTGVAMDVVVDSVSVATTFKETLAEKGIIFCSMSEAIQDHPELVRKHLGTVVPKRDNFYAALNSAVFTDGSFCYIPKGVHCPMELSTYFRINEAGTGQFERTLLVADEGSYVSYLEGCTAPSRDENQLHAAVVELVAMDDA
;
A
#
# COMPACT_ATOMS: atom_id res chain seq x y z
N MET A 1 -18.37 -30.46 20.22
CA MET A 1 -16.91 -30.21 20.21
C MET A 1 -16.37 -29.72 18.88
N SER A 2 -16.62 -30.34 17.72
CA SER A 2 -16.25 -29.73 16.41
C SER A 2 -17.18 -28.59 16.01
N ASP A 3 -18.49 -28.77 16.22
CA ASP A 3 -19.50 -27.82 15.77
C ASP A 3 -19.60 -26.60 16.68
N GLU A 4 -19.36 -26.76 17.99
CA GLU A 4 -19.33 -25.65 18.95
C GLU A 4 -18.16 -24.67 18.70
N ILE A 5 -16.99 -25.20 18.30
CA ILE A 5 -15.84 -24.35 17.93
C ILE A 5 -16.09 -23.65 16.60
N LEU A 6 -16.77 -24.32 15.66
CA LEU A 6 -17.15 -23.73 14.39
C LEU A 6 -18.18 -22.60 14.58
N ASP A 7 -19.15 -22.81 15.47
CA ASP A 7 -20.15 -21.80 15.85
C ASP A 7 -19.52 -20.64 16.64
N GLU A 8 -18.54 -20.89 17.52
CA GLU A 8 -17.81 -19.83 18.23
C GLU A 8 -16.95 -18.97 17.28
N ILE A 9 -16.30 -19.60 16.28
CA ILE A 9 -15.48 -18.90 15.29
C ILE A 9 -16.37 -18.13 14.30
N THR A 10 -17.50 -18.71 13.86
CA THR A 10 -18.43 -18.05 12.92
C THR A 10 -19.32 -17.00 13.57
N ALA A 11 -19.62 -17.11 14.86
CA ALA A 11 -20.37 -16.11 15.62
C ALA A 11 -19.50 -14.96 16.16
N SER A 12 -18.18 -15.09 16.14
CA SER A 12 -17.30 -13.99 16.53
C SER A 12 -17.36 -12.87 15.49
N GLU A 13 -17.82 -11.68 15.90
CA GLU A 13 -17.76 -10.50 15.05
C GLU A 13 -16.30 -10.27 14.65
N TYR A 14 -16.06 -10.09 13.35
CA TYR A 14 -14.72 -9.87 12.82
C TYR A 14 -14.06 -8.68 13.54
N LYS A 15 -13.05 -8.99 14.35
CA LYS A 15 -12.41 -8.07 15.32
C LYS A 15 -11.94 -6.75 14.71
N TYR A 16 -11.63 -6.75 13.42
CA TYR A 16 -11.12 -5.60 12.68
C TYR A 16 -12.19 -4.89 11.82
N GLY A 17 -13.48 -5.19 12.01
CA GLY A 17 -14.58 -4.74 11.17
C GLY A 17 -15.05 -3.29 11.33
N PHE A 18 -14.31 -2.45 12.04
CA PHE A 18 -14.74 -1.09 12.39
C PHE A 18 -14.25 -0.05 11.36
N THR A 19 -15.11 0.93 11.07
CA THR A 19 -14.80 2.09 10.20
C THR A 19 -14.44 3.33 11.02
N THR A 20 -13.71 4.27 10.41
CA THR A 20 -13.34 5.56 11.00
C THR A 20 -13.80 6.66 10.03
N ASP A 21 -14.51 7.69 10.51
CA ASP A 21 -15.05 8.76 9.66
C ASP A 21 -13.97 9.85 9.45
N ILE A 22 -13.09 9.63 8.46
CA ILE A 22 -12.08 10.62 8.05
C ILE A 22 -12.54 11.31 6.77
N GLU A 23 -12.57 12.65 6.77
CA GLU A 23 -12.95 13.43 5.58
C GLU A 23 -11.88 13.28 4.49
N SER A 24 -12.25 12.76 3.31
CA SER A 24 -11.33 12.41 2.22
C SER A 24 -11.51 13.29 0.96
N ASP A 25 -10.40 13.52 0.24
CA ASP A 25 -10.36 14.10 -1.10
C ASP A 25 -10.37 12.96 -2.12
N LYS A 26 -11.47 12.87 -2.90
CA LYS A 26 -11.72 11.77 -3.84
C LYS A 26 -11.74 12.28 -5.28
N VAL A 27 -11.21 11.46 -6.17
CA VAL A 27 -11.41 11.63 -7.62
C VAL A 27 -12.76 11.02 -8.00
N PRO A 28 -13.53 11.65 -8.93
CA PRO A 28 -14.79 11.09 -9.40
C PRO A 28 -14.63 9.64 -9.91
N PRO A 29 -15.68 8.81 -9.79
CA PRO A 29 -15.68 7.47 -10.36
C PRO A 29 -15.41 7.47 -11.87
N GLY A 30 -14.72 6.44 -12.33
CA GLY A 30 -14.38 6.26 -13.74
C GLY A 30 -12.89 6.13 -13.97
N LEU A 31 -12.54 5.47 -15.07
CA LEU A 31 -11.15 5.31 -15.48
C LEU A 31 -10.95 5.76 -16.93
N ASN A 32 -10.20 6.85 -17.09
CA ASN A 32 -9.79 7.42 -18.38
C ASN A 32 -8.44 8.15 -18.23
N GLU A 33 -7.86 8.63 -19.33
CA GLU A 33 -6.57 9.34 -19.28
C GLU A 33 -6.59 10.60 -18.40
N ASP A 34 -7.73 11.30 -18.28
CA ASP A 34 -7.85 12.51 -17.44
C ASP A 34 -7.77 12.16 -15.95
N VAL A 35 -8.38 11.04 -15.54
CA VAL A 35 -8.27 10.50 -14.18
C VAL A 35 -6.82 10.13 -13.88
N ILE A 36 -6.11 9.47 -14.80
CA ILE A 36 -4.69 9.14 -14.64
C ILE A 36 -3.83 10.41 -14.47
N ARG A 37 -4.06 11.43 -15.30
CA ARG A 37 -3.38 12.73 -15.19
C ARG A 37 -3.69 13.42 -13.87
N LEU A 38 -4.92 13.33 -13.38
CA LEU A 38 -5.32 13.91 -12.10
C LEU A 38 -4.66 13.21 -10.92
N ILE A 39 -4.58 11.87 -10.92
CA ILE A 39 -3.86 11.09 -9.90
C ILE A 39 -2.40 11.52 -9.86
N SER A 40 -1.74 11.52 -11.03
CA SER A 40 -0.34 11.88 -11.18
C SER A 40 -0.04 13.32 -10.72
N ALA A 41 -0.93 14.27 -11.07
CA ALA A 41 -0.83 15.66 -10.63
C ALA A 41 -1.04 15.82 -9.12
N LYS A 42 -2.02 15.13 -8.52
CA LYS A 42 -2.25 15.16 -7.07
C LYS A 42 -1.06 14.60 -6.28
N LYS A 43 -0.36 13.62 -6.83
CA LYS A 43 0.83 12.99 -6.25
C LYS A 43 2.14 13.70 -6.61
N ASN A 44 2.10 14.78 -7.38
CA ASN A 44 3.27 15.54 -7.81
C ASN A 44 4.34 14.66 -8.49
N GLU A 45 3.90 13.76 -9.35
CA GLU A 45 4.79 12.78 -9.98
C GLU A 45 5.64 13.39 -11.11
N PRO A 46 6.86 12.86 -11.33
CA PRO A 46 7.67 13.21 -12.49
C PRO A 46 7.04 12.72 -13.80
N GLU A 47 7.36 13.40 -14.91
CA GLU A 47 6.76 13.13 -16.23
C GLU A 47 6.88 11.67 -16.69
N TRP A 48 8.02 11.02 -16.41
CA TRP A 48 8.22 9.61 -16.79
C TRP A 48 7.22 8.67 -16.12
N MET A 49 6.77 8.99 -14.90
CA MET A 49 5.81 8.18 -14.16
C MET A 49 4.40 8.39 -14.73
N LEU A 50 4.05 9.61 -15.13
CA LEU A 50 2.81 9.88 -15.87
C LEU A 50 2.76 9.10 -17.19
N GLU A 51 3.84 9.13 -17.97
CA GLU A 51 3.95 8.36 -19.21
C GLU A 51 3.81 6.85 -18.98
N TRP A 52 4.44 6.34 -17.91
CA TRP A 52 4.30 4.94 -17.50
C TRP A 52 2.85 4.57 -17.22
N ARG A 53 2.13 5.38 -16.45
CA ARG A 53 0.72 5.15 -16.09
C ARG A 53 -0.19 5.19 -17.31
N LEU A 54 0.02 6.16 -18.21
CA LEU A 54 -0.78 6.30 -19.43
C LEU A 54 -0.57 5.10 -20.37
N ASP A 55 0.66 4.62 -20.51
CA ASP A 55 0.96 3.42 -21.30
C ASP A 55 0.36 2.15 -20.69
N ALA A 56 0.40 2.02 -19.36
CA ALA A 56 -0.27 0.95 -18.63
C ALA A 56 -1.79 0.98 -18.85
N PHE A 57 -2.42 2.17 -18.76
CA PHE A 57 -3.85 2.34 -19.02
C PHE A 57 -4.25 1.94 -20.44
N ARG A 58 -3.50 2.39 -21.46
CA ARG A 58 -3.75 2.02 -22.86
C ARG A 58 -3.63 0.51 -23.06
N THR A 59 -2.57 -0.09 -22.51
CA THR A 59 -2.40 -1.54 -22.53
C THR A 59 -3.61 -2.23 -21.90
N TRP A 60 -4.00 -1.81 -20.70
CA TRP A 60 -5.13 -2.40 -19.98
C TRP A 60 -6.45 -2.30 -20.77
N SER A 61 -6.70 -1.17 -21.44
CA SER A 61 -7.92 -0.97 -22.24
C SER A 61 -8.07 -1.92 -23.43
N GLU A 62 -6.97 -2.53 -23.88
CA GLU A 62 -6.94 -3.53 -24.94
C GLU A 62 -7.02 -4.98 -24.40
N MET A 63 -6.88 -5.17 -23.09
CA MET A 63 -6.91 -6.48 -22.45
C MET A 63 -8.34 -6.95 -22.13
N ILE A 64 -8.50 -8.27 -22.06
CA ILE A 64 -9.75 -8.91 -21.64
C ILE A 64 -9.53 -9.50 -20.25
N GLU A 65 -10.48 -9.26 -19.35
CA GLU A 65 -10.45 -9.83 -18.00
C GLU A 65 -10.47 -11.38 -18.06
N PRO A 66 -9.58 -12.07 -17.32
CA PRO A 66 -9.50 -13.53 -17.37
C PRO A 66 -10.73 -14.23 -16.76
N GLU A 67 -11.20 -15.31 -17.41
CA GLU A 67 -12.36 -16.11 -16.95
C GLU A 67 -11.99 -17.54 -16.52
N TRP A 68 -10.69 -17.90 -16.56
CA TRP A 68 -10.21 -19.21 -16.15
C TRP A 68 -10.26 -19.52 -14.63
N PRO A 69 -10.29 -18.54 -13.69
CA PRO A 69 -10.39 -18.84 -12.26
C PRO A 69 -11.72 -19.54 -11.92
N ASN A 70 -11.68 -20.56 -11.06
CA ASN A 70 -12.88 -21.27 -10.59
C ASN A 70 -13.55 -20.53 -9.41
N VAL A 71 -13.93 -19.28 -9.64
CA VAL A 71 -14.64 -18.44 -8.67
C VAL A 71 -15.84 -17.76 -9.33
N THR A 72 -16.93 -17.63 -8.58
CA THR A 72 -18.15 -16.94 -9.04
C THR A 72 -18.34 -15.69 -8.24
N TYR A 73 -18.29 -14.54 -8.91
CA TYR A 73 -18.51 -13.23 -8.30
C TYR A 73 -19.14 -12.29 -9.34
N GLU A 74 -19.77 -11.23 -8.87
CA GLU A 74 -20.20 -10.14 -9.74
C GLU A 74 -18.95 -9.36 -10.20
N LYS A 75 -18.72 -9.33 -11.52
CA LYS A 75 -17.57 -8.62 -12.09
C LYS A 75 -17.64 -7.14 -11.67
N PRO A 76 -16.53 -6.56 -11.18
CA PRO A 76 -16.52 -5.17 -10.76
C PRO A 76 -16.80 -4.25 -11.95
N ASP A 77 -17.67 -3.26 -11.75
CA ASP A 77 -17.77 -2.15 -12.69
C ASP A 77 -16.58 -1.21 -12.49
N PHE A 78 -15.54 -1.38 -13.30
CA PHE A 78 -14.34 -0.55 -13.25
C PHE A 78 -14.64 0.95 -13.46
N GLN A 79 -15.76 1.33 -14.08
CA GLN A 79 -16.13 2.74 -14.22
C GLN A 79 -16.89 3.29 -13.01
N ALA A 80 -17.37 2.43 -12.11
CA ALA A 80 -17.99 2.84 -10.84
C ALA A 80 -16.97 3.03 -9.70
N ILE A 81 -15.71 2.63 -9.92
CA ILE A 81 -14.65 2.71 -8.91
C ILE A 81 -14.06 4.13 -8.85
N SER A 82 -13.87 4.65 -7.63
CA SER A 82 -12.96 5.78 -7.40
C SER A 82 -11.54 5.26 -7.18
N TYR A 83 -10.62 5.70 -8.03
CA TYR A 83 -9.22 5.24 -8.08
C TYR A 83 -8.26 6.07 -7.22
N TYR A 84 -8.77 7.11 -6.55
CA TYR A 84 -7.98 7.93 -5.64
C TYR A 84 -8.84 8.45 -4.52
N SER A 85 -8.38 8.19 -3.31
CA SER A 85 -8.89 8.78 -2.08
C SER A 85 -7.71 9.01 -1.15
N ALA A 86 -7.54 10.24 -0.70
CA ALA A 86 -6.58 10.57 0.35
C ALA A 86 -7.30 11.32 1.47
N PRO A 87 -7.00 11.06 2.75
CA PRO A 87 -7.55 11.84 3.84
C PRO A 87 -7.15 13.32 3.63
N LYS A 88 -8.10 14.24 3.84
CA LYS A 88 -7.77 15.67 3.81
C LYS A 88 -6.75 15.93 4.90
N GLN A 89 -5.60 16.51 4.52
CA GLN A 89 -4.58 16.93 5.47
C GLN A 89 -5.21 17.91 6.48
N LYS A 90 -5.52 17.41 7.68
CA LYS A 90 -5.55 18.27 8.86
C LYS A 90 -4.10 18.64 9.17
N LYS A 91 -3.90 19.87 9.66
CA LYS A 91 -2.59 20.48 9.97
C LYS A 91 -1.61 19.43 10.52
N THR A 92 -0.35 19.48 10.06
CA THR A 92 0.78 18.79 10.70
C THR A 92 0.68 18.97 12.20
N LEU A 93 0.54 17.86 12.89
CA LEU A 93 0.45 17.79 14.34
C LEU A 93 1.87 17.55 14.86
N ASP A 94 2.35 18.42 15.74
CA ASP A 94 3.74 18.47 16.18
C ASP A 94 4.04 17.42 17.29
N SER A 95 3.04 16.66 17.73
CA SER A 95 3.21 15.61 18.75
C SER A 95 2.19 14.47 18.68
N LEU A 96 2.53 13.31 19.26
CA LEU A 96 1.63 12.16 19.44
C LEU A 96 0.36 12.48 20.27
N ASP A 97 0.40 13.53 21.10
CA ASP A 97 -0.74 13.99 21.90
C ASP A 97 -1.80 14.75 21.06
N GLU A 98 -1.43 15.13 19.84
CA GLU A 98 -2.30 15.83 18.91
C GLU A 98 -2.97 14.87 17.89
N VAL A 99 -2.53 13.60 17.84
CA VAL A 99 -3.10 12.55 16.99
C VAL A 99 -4.58 12.36 17.33
N ASP A 100 -5.43 12.25 16.29
CA ASP A 100 -6.87 12.11 16.45
C ASP A 100 -7.19 10.96 17.45
N PRO A 101 -7.98 11.21 18.51
CA PRO A 101 -8.36 10.20 19.48
C PRO A 101 -8.98 8.94 18.84
N GLU A 102 -9.57 9.04 17.64
CA GLU A 102 -10.06 7.88 16.88
C GLU A 102 -8.94 6.99 16.32
N LEU A 103 -7.80 7.58 15.94
CA LEU A 103 -6.61 6.87 15.46
C LEU A 103 -5.93 6.12 16.61
N LEU A 104 -5.87 6.72 17.80
CA LEU A 104 -5.37 6.06 19.01
C LEU A 104 -6.29 4.92 19.47
N LYS A 105 -7.62 5.13 19.46
CA LYS A 105 -8.61 4.07 19.73
C LYS A 105 -8.56 2.95 18.71
N THR A 106 -8.22 3.27 17.46
CA THR A 106 -7.98 2.28 16.41
C THR A 106 -6.82 1.38 16.79
N PHE A 107 -5.67 1.94 17.19
CA PHE A 107 -4.49 1.16 17.57
C PHE A 107 -4.77 0.23 18.77
N GLU A 108 -5.52 0.70 19.76
CA GLU A 108 -6.00 -0.16 20.87
C GLU A 108 -6.90 -1.29 20.37
N LYS A 109 -7.86 -1.01 19.47
CA LYS A 109 -8.77 -2.02 18.91
C LYS A 109 -8.07 -3.06 18.03
N LEU A 110 -7.01 -2.68 17.34
CA LEU A 110 -6.17 -3.61 16.57
C LEU A 110 -5.41 -4.61 17.46
N GLY A 111 -5.40 -4.40 18.79
CA GLY A 111 -4.77 -5.30 19.75
C GLY A 111 -3.27 -5.08 19.91
N ILE A 112 -2.75 -3.93 19.46
CA ILE A 112 -1.35 -3.56 19.61
C ILE A 112 -1.14 -3.11 21.06
N SER A 113 -0.54 -3.98 21.87
CA SER A 113 -0.34 -3.74 23.32
C SER A 113 0.65 -2.60 23.57
N LEU A 114 0.51 -1.85 24.68
CA LEU A 114 1.48 -0.84 25.14
C LEU A 114 2.90 -1.40 25.37
N ASP A 115 3.02 -2.69 25.66
CA ASP A 115 4.33 -3.37 25.78
C ASP A 115 4.84 -3.87 24.42
N GLU A 116 3.93 -4.12 23.47
CA GLU A 116 4.27 -4.31 22.06
C GLU A 116 4.71 -2.97 21.46
N GLN A 117 4.08 -1.84 21.78
CA GLN A 117 4.55 -0.48 21.45
C GLN A 117 5.97 -0.22 21.98
N LYS A 118 6.33 -0.78 23.15
CA LYS A 118 7.70 -0.74 23.69
C LYS A 118 8.66 -1.71 23.01
N ARG A 119 8.22 -2.88 22.51
CA ARG A 119 9.06 -3.81 21.72
C ARG A 119 9.19 -3.39 20.24
N LEU A 120 8.19 -2.67 19.74
CA LEU A 120 8.12 -1.97 18.47
C LEU A 120 9.05 -0.74 18.43
N THR A 121 9.66 -0.36 19.55
CA THR A 121 10.85 0.51 19.57
C THR A 121 12.11 -0.14 18.98
N GLY A 122 12.00 -1.34 18.40
CA GLY A 122 13.04 -1.95 17.55
C GLY A 122 12.55 -2.35 16.16
N VAL A 123 11.31 -2.04 15.79
CA VAL A 123 10.70 -2.39 14.49
C VAL A 123 10.27 -1.10 13.81
N ALA A 124 10.76 -0.83 12.60
CA ALA A 124 10.24 0.25 11.78
C ALA A 124 8.84 -0.14 11.30
N MET A 125 7.81 0.33 12.01
CA MET A 125 6.43 0.26 11.54
C MET A 125 6.08 1.53 10.81
N ASP A 126 5.74 1.38 9.53
CA ASP A 126 4.99 2.39 8.81
C ASP A 126 3.51 1.96 8.83
N VAL A 127 2.67 2.71 9.52
CA VAL A 127 1.22 2.50 9.49
C VAL A 127 0.69 3.34 8.33
N VAL A 128 0.34 2.68 7.23
CA VAL A 128 -0.32 3.34 6.10
C VAL A 128 -1.82 3.34 6.37
N VAL A 129 -2.34 4.47 6.83
CA VAL A 129 -3.79 4.70 6.97
C VAL A 129 -4.24 5.50 5.76
N ASP A 130 -5.06 4.88 4.89
CA ASP A 130 -5.64 5.52 3.71
C ASP A 130 -4.62 6.31 2.86
N SER A 131 -3.53 5.66 2.43
CA SER A 131 -2.48 6.24 1.56
C SER A 131 -1.58 7.32 2.20
N VAL A 132 -1.42 7.32 3.53
CA VAL A 132 -0.49 8.20 4.26
C VAL A 132 0.36 7.39 5.23
N SER A 133 1.68 7.43 5.00
CA SER A 133 2.74 6.86 5.84
C SER A 133 2.84 7.58 7.19
N VAL A 134 2.88 6.83 8.29
CA VAL A 134 3.24 7.30 9.64
C VAL A 134 4.73 7.00 9.86
N ALA A 135 5.57 7.67 9.07
CA ALA A 135 7.03 7.61 9.17
C ALA A 135 7.52 8.50 10.32
N THR A 136 8.12 7.96 11.38
CA THR A 136 8.96 8.80 12.25
C THR A 136 9.98 8.09 13.14
N THR A 137 9.79 6.84 13.56
CA THR A 137 10.63 6.32 14.68
C THR A 137 12.04 5.83 14.28
N PHE A 138 12.29 5.37 13.04
CA PHE A 138 13.61 4.81 12.63
C PHE A 138 14.18 5.35 11.33
N LYS A 139 13.58 6.40 10.75
CA LYS A 139 14.01 6.95 9.44
C LYS A 139 15.47 7.39 9.46
N GLU A 140 15.92 8.03 10.54
CA GLU A 140 17.32 8.46 10.71
C GLU A 140 18.28 7.27 10.82
N THR A 141 17.96 6.26 11.65
CA THR A 141 18.82 5.08 11.85
C THR A 141 18.96 4.23 10.58
N LEU A 142 17.89 4.11 9.78
CA LEU A 142 17.94 3.43 8.49
C LEU A 142 18.76 4.24 7.48
N ALA A 143 18.56 5.56 7.44
CA ALA A 143 19.30 6.47 6.56
C ALA A 143 20.81 6.49 6.86
N GLU A 144 21.24 6.38 8.12
CA GLU A 144 22.66 6.25 8.50
C GLU A 144 23.34 5.03 7.85
N LYS A 145 22.57 3.96 7.58
CA LYS A 145 23.04 2.75 6.89
C LYS A 145 22.81 2.80 5.38
N GLY A 146 22.27 3.90 4.86
CA GLY A 146 21.87 4.06 3.46
C GLY A 146 20.60 3.30 3.07
N ILE A 147 19.89 2.70 4.04
CA ILE A 147 18.63 2.00 3.79
C ILE A 147 17.54 3.02 3.52
N ILE A 148 16.81 2.82 2.43
CA ILE A 148 15.65 3.64 2.07
C ILE A 148 14.43 2.80 2.38
N PHE A 149 13.57 3.30 3.27
CA PHE A 149 12.28 2.70 3.56
C PHE A 149 11.26 3.84 3.70
N CYS A 150 10.37 3.94 2.72
CA CYS A 150 9.38 5.02 2.61
C CYS A 150 8.19 4.58 1.76
N SER A 151 7.20 5.45 1.62
CA SER A 151 6.08 5.21 0.70
C SER A 151 6.57 5.19 -0.76
N MET A 152 5.86 4.46 -1.62
CA MET A 152 6.11 4.49 -3.05
C MET A 152 5.98 5.92 -3.62
N SER A 153 5.03 6.70 -3.08
CA SER A 153 4.81 8.11 -3.45
C SER A 153 6.02 9.00 -3.16
N GLU A 154 6.66 8.83 -1.99
CA GLU A 154 7.92 9.53 -1.64
C GLU A 154 9.08 9.03 -2.51
N ALA A 155 9.21 7.72 -2.68
CA ALA A 155 10.32 7.14 -3.46
C ALA A 155 10.33 7.61 -4.92
N ILE A 156 9.15 7.76 -5.55
CA ILE A 156 9.03 8.29 -6.91
C ILE A 156 9.52 9.74 -7.01
N GLN A 157 9.34 10.55 -5.96
CA GLN A 157 9.76 11.96 -5.93
C GLN A 157 11.22 12.12 -5.52
N ASP A 158 11.64 11.44 -4.45
CA ASP A 158 12.96 11.63 -3.82
C ASP A 158 14.04 10.71 -4.42
N HIS A 159 13.64 9.57 -4.98
CA HIS A 159 14.54 8.56 -5.56
C HIS A 159 14.11 8.10 -6.97
N PRO A 160 13.76 9.02 -7.89
CA PRO A 160 13.14 8.68 -9.17
C PRO A 160 13.99 7.76 -10.04
N GLU A 161 15.32 7.92 -10.04
CA GLU A 161 16.22 7.09 -10.84
C GLU A 161 16.25 5.64 -10.35
N LEU A 162 16.23 5.45 -9.03
CA LEU A 162 16.28 4.13 -8.42
C LEU A 162 14.95 3.39 -8.64
N VAL A 163 13.82 4.08 -8.42
CA VAL A 163 12.50 3.51 -8.72
C VAL A 163 12.39 3.17 -10.20
N ARG A 164 12.72 4.11 -11.10
CA ARG A 164 12.64 3.89 -12.55
C ARG A 164 13.52 2.74 -13.04
N LYS A 165 14.66 2.49 -12.38
CA LYS A 165 15.56 1.37 -12.73
C LYS A 165 14.92 -0.01 -12.46
N HIS A 166 14.08 -0.11 -11.44
CA HIS A 166 13.58 -1.40 -10.93
C HIS A 166 12.07 -1.61 -11.14
N LEU A 167 11.28 -0.55 -11.22
CA LEU A 167 9.83 -0.61 -11.40
C LEU A 167 9.47 -1.34 -12.69
N GLY A 168 8.65 -2.39 -12.57
CA GLY A 168 8.17 -3.19 -13.68
C GLY A 168 9.20 -4.12 -14.30
N THR A 169 10.34 -4.34 -13.64
CA THR A 169 11.37 -5.30 -14.10
C THR A 169 10.99 -6.74 -13.76
N VAL A 170 10.25 -6.96 -12.67
CA VAL A 170 9.77 -8.28 -12.26
C VAL A 170 8.32 -8.48 -12.68
N VAL A 171 7.47 -7.47 -12.46
CA VAL A 171 6.06 -7.48 -12.88
C VAL A 171 5.81 -6.35 -13.88
N PRO A 172 6.04 -6.57 -15.18
CA PRO A 172 5.80 -5.56 -16.20
C PRO A 172 4.35 -5.09 -16.22
N LYS A 173 4.11 -3.85 -16.66
CA LYS A 173 2.76 -3.31 -16.87
C LYS A 173 1.88 -4.12 -17.85
N ARG A 174 2.46 -5.05 -18.61
CA ARG A 174 1.75 -5.95 -19.54
C ARG A 174 1.57 -7.38 -19.01
N ASP A 175 1.96 -7.65 -17.76
CA ASP A 175 2.00 -9.00 -17.19
C ASP A 175 0.63 -9.70 -17.23
N ASN A 176 -0.39 -9.04 -16.68
CA ASN A 176 -1.77 -9.51 -16.71
C ASN A 176 -2.75 -8.33 -16.56
N PHE A 177 -4.06 -8.62 -16.70
CA PHE A 177 -5.13 -7.63 -16.64
C PHE A 177 -5.08 -6.77 -15.36
N TYR A 178 -4.97 -7.39 -14.18
CA TYR A 178 -4.96 -6.65 -12.91
C TYR A 178 -3.61 -5.96 -12.63
N ALA A 179 -2.49 -6.52 -13.10
CA ALA A 179 -1.19 -5.86 -13.02
C ALA A 179 -1.12 -4.61 -13.91
N ALA A 180 -1.73 -4.64 -15.09
CA ALA A 180 -1.85 -3.48 -15.97
C ALA A 180 -2.75 -2.39 -15.35
N LEU A 181 -3.89 -2.79 -14.77
CA LEU A 181 -4.75 -1.90 -14.02
C LEU A 181 -4.01 -1.25 -12.84
N ASN A 182 -3.39 -2.06 -11.98
CA ASN A 182 -2.57 -1.59 -10.86
C ASN A 182 -1.51 -0.60 -11.34
N SER A 183 -0.75 -0.93 -12.39
CA SER A 183 0.32 -0.08 -12.92
C SER A 183 -0.18 1.29 -13.41
N ALA A 184 -1.43 1.40 -13.84
CA ALA A 184 -2.04 2.67 -14.22
C ALA A 184 -2.45 3.49 -12.98
N VAL A 185 -3.06 2.84 -11.98
CA VAL A 185 -3.84 3.53 -10.95
C VAL A 185 -3.28 3.45 -9.52
N PHE A 186 -2.19 2.71 -9.26
CA PHE A 186 -1.67 2.58 -7.89
C PHE A 186 -1.42 3.96 -7.27
N THR A 187 -1.95 4.21 -6.08
CA THR A 187 -1.84 5.50 -5.42
C THR A 187 -0.84 5.48 -4.28
N ASP A 188 -0.53 4.30 -3.76
CA ASP A 188 0.46 4.14 -2.70
C ASP A 188 1.06 2.73 -2.69
N GLY A 189 1.85 2.44 -1.67
CA GLY A 189 2.56 1.19 -1.49
C GLY A 189 3.89 1.47 -0.81
N SER A 190 4.78 0.49 -0.78
CA SER A 190 6.04 0.61 -0.04
C SER A 190 7.25 0.51 -0.94
N PHE A 191 8.25 1.35 -0.70
CA PHE A 191 9.54 1.26 -1.35
C PHE A 191 10.62 0.95 -0.32
N CYS A 192 11.41 -0.08 -0.61
CA CYS A 192 12.54 -0.49 0.21
C CYS A 192 13.78 -0.69 -0.64
N TYR A 193 14.90 -0.09 -0.27
CA TYR A 193 16.20 -0.34 -0.86
C TYR A 193 17.23 -0.61 0.23
N ILE A 194 17.91 -1.76 0.12
CA ILE A 194 19.01 -2.17 1.01
C ILE A 194 20.32 -2.08 0.22
N PRO A 195 21.26 -1.22 0.61
CA PRO A 195 22.51 -1.04 -0.11
C PRO A 195 23.41 -2.28 -0.07
N LYS A 196 24.36 -2.30 -1.00
CA LYS A 196 25.35 -3.37 -1.13
C LYS A 196 26.08 -3.64 0.19
N GLY A 197 26.11 -4.92 0.60
CA GLY A 197 26.78 -5.38 1.82
C GLY A 197 26.11 -4.99 3.13
N VAL A 198 24.92 -4.36 3.08
CA VAL A 198 24.22 -3.88 4.28
C VAL A 198 23.24 -4.95 4.75
N HIS A 199 23.43 -5.39 6.00
CA HIS A 199 22.42 -6.16 6.72
C HIS A 199 21.48 -5.20 7.43
N CYS A 200 20.19 -5.23 7.08
CA CYS A 200 19.17 -4.44 7.75
C CYS A 200 19.17 -4.79 9.25
N PRO A 201 19.24 -3.80 10.16
CA PRO A 201 19.41 -4.06 11.59
C PRO A 201 18.12 -4.53 12.27
N MET A 202 17.00 -4.48 11.57
CA MET A 202 15.67 -4.80 12.06
C MET A 202 14.79 -5.33 10.94
N GLU A 203 13.64 -5.87 11.32
CA GLU A 203 12.61 -6.25 10.38
C GLU A 203 11.83 -4.99 9.96
N LEU A 204 11.56 -4.88 8.67
CA LEU A 204 10.73 -3.82 8.11
C LEU A 204 9.30 -4.34 8.02
N SER A 205 8.34 -3.54 8.50
CA SER A 205 6.94 -3.95 8.49
C SER A 205 6.05 -2.83 7.96
N THR A 206 5.18 -3.16 7.02
CA THR A 206 4.19 -2.26 6.44
C THR A 206 2.81 -2.79 6.73
N TYR A 207 1.96 -1.92 7.28
CA TYR A 207 0.58 -2.26 7.59
C TYR A 207 -0.37 -1.37 6.81
N PHE A 208 -1.09 -1.96 5.87
CA PHE A 208 -2.12 -1.28 5.10
C PHE A 208 -3.47 -1.44 5.80
N ARG A 209 -4.07 -0.31 6.19
CA ARG A 209 -5.43 -0.27 6.74
C ARG A 209 -6.36 0.51 5.83
N ILE A 210 -7.49 -0.12 5.54
CA ILE A 210 -8.53 0.37 4.64
C ILE A 210 -9.63 1.00 5.49
N ASN A 211 -9.97 2.28 5.32
CA ASN A 211 -11.14 2.83 6.02
C ASN A 211 -12.30 3.19 5.09
N GLU A 212 -12.07 3.50 3.81
CA GLU A 212 -13.08 4.10 2.93
C GLU A 212 -13.86 3.07 2.08
N ALA A 213 -15.16 3.29 1.85
CA ALA A 213 -15.99 2.48 0.94
C ALA A 213 -16.02 3.04 -0.49
N GLY A 214 -16.22 2.15 -1.46
CA GLY A 214 -16.33 2.51 -2.89
C GLY A 214 -15.02 2.91 -3.57
N THR A 215 -13.89 2.72 -2.90
CA THR A 215 -12.54 2.96 -3.45
C THR A 215 -11.87 1.65 -3.80
N GLY A 216 -11.28 1.57 -4.99
CA GLY A 216 -10.43 0.43 -5.36
C GLY A 216 -9.07 0.55 -4.69
N GLN A 217 -8.52 -0.58 -4.25
CA GLN A 217 -7.23 -0.61 -3.58
C GLN A 217 -6.15 -1.14 -4.51
N PHE A 218 -5.23 -0.25 -4.83
CA PHE A 218 -4.13 -0.52 -5.74
C PHE A 218 -2.86 -0.08 -5.06
N GLU A 219 -2.20 -1.02 -4.42
CA GLU A 219 -0.90 -0.82 -3.80
C GLU A 219 0.20 -1.43 -4.66
N ARG A 220 1.37 -0.78 -4.64
CA ARG A 220 2.55 -1.32 -5.30
C ARG A 220 3.76 -1.27 -4.40
N THR A 221 4.26 -2.44 -4.05
CA THR A 221 5.46 -2.60 -3.22
C THR A 221 6.66 -2.93 -4.10
N LEU A 222 7.78 -2.23 -3.91
CA LEU A 222 9.05 -2.47 -4.58
C LEU A 222 10.17 -2.57 -3.53
N LEU A 223 10.72 -3.76 -3.38
CA LEU A 223 11.84 -4.03 -2.48
C LEU A 223 13.06 -4.47 -3.29
N VAL A 224 14.17 -3.77 -3.09
CA VAL A 224 15.44 -4.02 -3.77
C VAL A 224 16.52 -4.30 -2.73
N ALA A 225 17.02 -5.53 -2.70
CA ALA A 225 18.16 -5.96 -1.92
C ALA A 225 19.38 -6.04 -2.86
N ASP A 226 20.31 -5.08 -2.70
CA ASP A 226 21.54 -5.00 -3.50
C ASP A 226 22.55 -6.08 -3.07
N GLU A 227 23.65 -6.23 -3.79
CA GLU A 227 24.57 -7.36 -3.65
C GLU A 227 25.05 -7.57 -2.20
N GLY A 228 25.00 -8.79 -1.68
CA GLY A 228 25.46 -9.11 -0.32
C GLY A 228 24.67 -8.42 0.81
N SER A 229 23.46 -7.90 0.52
CA SER A 229 22.60 -7.26 1.52
C SER A 229 21.70 -8.28 2.23
N TYR A 230 20.93 -7.83 3.23
CA TYR A 230 19.92 -8.68 3.88
C TYR A 230 18.77 -7.83 4.41
N VAL A 231 17.55 -8.33 4.26
CA VAL A 231 16.35 -7.75 4.88
C VAL A 231 15.30 -8.81 5.22
N SER A 232 14.64 -8.62 6.36
CA SER A 232 13.39 -9.29 6.71
C SER A 232 12.26 -8.28 6.52
N TYR A 233 11.29 -8.60 5.67
CA TYR A 233 10.17 -7.72 5.34
C TYR A 233 8.83 -8.41 5.60
N LEU A 234 7.94 -7.73 6.31
CA LEU A 234 6.60 -8.19 6.62
C LEU A 234 5.57 -7.22 6.03
N GLU A 235 4.66 -7.74 5.23
CA GLU A 235 3.55 -6.98 4.66
C GLU A 235 2.23 -7.56 5.18
N GLY A 236 1.38 -6.70 5.72
CA GLY A 236 0.07 -7.08 6.21
C GLY A 236 -1.01 -6.14 5.72
N CYS A 237 -2.14 -6.71 5.27
CA CYS A 237 -3.34 -5.97 4.91
C CYS A 237 -4.47 -6.32 5.88
N THR A 238 -5.17 -5.30 6.40
CA THR A 238 -6.45 -5.51 7.10
C THR A 238 -7.54 -4.60 6.57
N ALA A 239 -8.68 -5.22 6.26
CA ALA A 239 -9.88 -4.53 5.81
C ALA A 239 -10.97 -4.61 6.88
N PRO A 240 -11.80 -3.57 7.08
CA PRO A 240 -13.06 -3.66 7.79
C PRO A 240 -14.01 -4.60 7.04
N SER A 241 -14.72 -5.46 7.77
CA SER A 241 -15.83 -6.23 7.22
C SER A 241 -16.92 -5.26 6.77
N ARG A 242 -17.26 -5.30 5.48
CA ARG A 242 -18.36 -4.54 4.88
C ARG A 242 -19.22 -5.48 4.06
N ASP A 243 -20.48 -5.12 3.87
CA ASP A 243 -21.44 -5.90 3.06
C ASP A 243 -21.23 -5.72 1.53
N GLU A 244 -20.31 -4.85 1.12
CA GLU A 244 -20.04 -4.52 -0.29
C GLU A 244 -18.70 -5.12 -0.77
N ASN A 245 -18.66 -5.59 -2.02
CA ASN A 245 -17.44 -6.11 -2.65
C ASN A 245 -16.43 -4.96 -2.87
N GLN A 246 -15.17 -5.18 -2.46
CA GLN A 246 -14.07 -4.27 -2.75
C GLN A 246 -13.00 -4.96 -3.59
N LEU A 247 -12.49 -4.27 -4.60
CA LEU A 247 -11.39 -4.75 -5.42
C LEU A 247 -10.06 -4.36 -4.78
N HIS A 248 -9.28 -5.36 -4.37
CA HIS A 248 -7.90 -5.21 -3.94
C HIS A 248 -6.98 -5.93 -4.94
N ALA A 249 -6.13 -5.16 -5.61
CA ALA A 249 -5.19 -5.66 -6.60
C ALA A 249 -3.79 -5.08 -6.33
N ALA A 250 -3.06 -5.75 -5.42
CA ALA A 250 -1.68 -5.44 -5.10
C ALA A 250 -0.70 -5.97 -6.14
N VAL A 251 0.42 -5.26 -6.32
CA VAL A 251 1.59 -5.78 -7.04
C VAL A 251 2.82 -5.62 -6.17
N VAL A 252 3.56 -6.72 -5.97
CA VAL A 252 4.79 -6.75 -5.19
C VAL A 252 5.94 -7.17 -6.09
N GLU A 253 6.99 -6.34 -6.16
CA GLU A 253 8.23 -6.61 -6.87
C GLU A 253 9.38 -6.74 -5.86
N LEU A 254 10.00 -7.92 -5.81
CA LEU A 254 11.18 -8.18 -4.99
C LEU A 254 12.37 -8.42 -5.92
N VAL A 255 13.43 -7.63 -5.77
CA VAL A 255 14.67 -7.73 -6.53
C VAL A 255 15.81 -8.03 -5.56
N ALA A 256 16.29 -9.27 -5.57
CA ALA A 256 17.50 -9.68 -4.84
C ALA A 256 18.67 -9.81 -5.82
N MET A 257 19.75 -9.07 -5.57
CA MET A 257 20.99 -9.15 -6.34
C MET A 257 21.92 -10.26 -5.79
N ASP A 258 23.09 -10.42 -6.38
CA ASP A 258 24.02 -11.50 -6.04
C ASP A 258 24.35 -11.52 -4.53
N ASP A 259 24.23 -12.68 -3.91
CA ASP A 259 24.48 -12.93 -2.47
C ASP A 259 23.60 -12.12 -1.49
N ALA A 260 22.47 -11.56 -1.96
CA ALA A 260 21.47 -10.87 -1.13
C ALA A 260 20.38 -11.81 -0.56
#